data_AF-A0AB36P775-F1
#
_entry.id   AF-A0AB36P775-F1
#
_cell.length_a   1.000
_cell.length_b   1.000
_cell.length_c   1.000
_cell.angle_alpha   90.00
_cell.angle_beta   90.00
_cell.angle_gamma   90.00
#
_symmetry.space_group_name_H-M   'P 1'
#
loop_
_entity.id
_entity.type
_entity.pdbx_description
1 polymer ?
#
loop_
_entity_poly.entity_id
_entity_poly.type
_entity_poly.pdbx_seq_one_letter_code
_entity_poly.pdbx_strand_id
1 'polypeptide(L)'
;MNKTEITNEDIEQILNKHLGLEYWEFQLGVGLQYENVQGNIKYSAPYPEMGKKLWKAFKFELYELLCDKKQGTPHEWLNELVSGEIRNLVVGISSAITARYEVTLGIAVPLAALVIKSNVLTYCKNAPKKSKKSVAEILKGKK
;
A
#
# COMPACT_ATOMS: atom_id res chain seq x y z
N MET A 1 8.03 15.17 8.78
CA MET A 1 7.93 14.42 10.05
C MET A 1 8.01 12.95 9.71
N ASN A 2 9.02 12.24 10.23
CA ASN A 2 9.07 10.78 10.10
C ASN A 2 8.05 10.19 11.07
N LYS A 3 6.89 9.79 10.54
CA LYS A 3 5.89 9.05 11.29
C LYS A 3 6.44 7.64 11.52
N THR A 4 6.59 7.24 12.78
CA THR A 4 7.19 5.94 13.17
C THR A 4 6.16 4.89 13.53
N GLU A 5 4.92 5.28 13.83
CA GLU A 5 3.86 4.39 14.28
C GLU A 5 2.52 4.70 13.59
N ILE A 6 1.71 3.66 13.41
CA ILE A 6 0.34 3.76 12.87
C ILE A 6 -0.59 4.16 14.00
N THR A 7 -1.30 5.27 13.83
CA THR A 7 -2.19 5.83 14.85
C THR A 7 -3.63 5.37 14.67
N ASN A 8 -4.47 5.61 15.68
CA ASN A 8 -5.90 5.34 15.56
C ASN A 8 -6.54 6.21 14.46
N GLU A 9 -6.08 7.45 14.25
CA GLU A 9 -6.59 8.27 13.14
C GLU A 9 -6.27 7.65 11.78
N ASP A 10 -5.11 7.01 11.59
CA ASP A 10 -4.79 6.31 10.34
C ASP A 10 -5.78 5.18 10.08
N ILE A 11 -6.07 4.40 11.12
CA ILE A 11 -6.99 3.27 11.05
C ILE A 11 -8.40 3.79 10.73
N GLU A 12 -8.86 4.80 11.46
CA GLU A 12 -10.17 5.43 11.21
C GLU A 12 -10.28 5.97 9.79
N GLN A 13 -9.23 6.61 9.27
CA GLN A 13 -9.20 7.07 7.88
C GLN A 13 -9.27 5.89 6.90
N ILE A 14 -8.46 4.86 7.08
CA ILE A 14 -8.47 3.66 6.21
C ILE A 14 -9.88 3.06 6.14
N LEU A 15 -10.54 2.96 7.29
CA LEU A 15 -11.88 2.37 7.42
C LEU A 15 -13.00 3.31 6.98
N ASN A 16 -12.73 4.60 6.84
CA ASN A 16 -13.71 5.56 6.37
C ASN A 16 -14.20 5.20 4.96
N LYS A 17 -15.48 4.87 4.85
CA LYS A 17 -16.12 4.46 3.59
C LYS A 17 -16.28 5.59 2.58
N HIS A 18 -16.24 6.85 3.04
CA HIS A 18 -16.30 8.04 2.17
C HIS A 18 -14.96 8.30 1.45
N LEU A 19 -13.87 7.72 1.94
CA LEU A 19 -12.56 7.81 1.29
C LEU A 19 -12.40 6.64 0.30
N GLY A 20 -12.69 6.92 -0.98
CA GLY A 20 -12.62 5.94 -2.07
C GLY A 20 -11.20 5.62 -2.55
N LEU A 21 -11.08 4.74 -3.56
CA LEU A 21 -9.79 4.33 -4.13
C LEU A 21 -8.98 5.53 -4.64
N GLU A 22 -9.62 6.50 -5.29
CA GLU A 22 -8.96 7.67 -5.86
C GLU A 22 -8.26 8.54 -4.80
N TYR A 23 -8.86 8.66 -3.61
CA TYR A 23 -8.23 9.34 -2.48
C TYR A 23 -6.93 8.65 -2.06
N TRP A 24 -6.95 7.32 -1.94
CA TRP A 24 -5.77 6.56 -1.52
C TRP A 24 -4.71 6.46 -2.60
N GLU A 25 -5.10 6.45 -3.87
CA GLU A 25 -4.17 6.63 -4.98
C GLU A 25 -3.51 8.01 -4.91
N PHE A 26 -4.27 9.08 -4.68
CA PHE A 26 -3.70 10.41 -4.47
C PHE A 26 -2.72 10.44 -3.29
N GLN A 27 -3.10 9.92 -2.11
CA GLN A 27 -2.23 9.87 -0.93
C GLN A 27 -0.96 9.05 -1.19
N LEU A 28 -1.06 7.96 -1.95
CA LEU A 28 0.11 7.18 -2.37
C LEU A 28 1.04 7.98 -3.28
N GLY A 29 0.48 8.80 -4.17
CA GLY A 29 1.26 9.72 -5.01
C GLY A 29 1.95 10.81 -4.22
N VAL A 30 1.27 11.37 -3.21
CA VAL A 30 1.86 12.29 -2.23
C VAL A 30 3.00 11.59 -1.51
N GLY A 31 2.75 10.43 -0.89
CA GLY A 31 3.77 9.61 -0.21
C GLY A 31 5.00 9.41 -1.08
N LEU A 32 4.84 8.93 -2.32
CA LEU A 32 5.94 8.75 -3.27
C LEU A 32 6.71 10.05 -3.56
N GLN A 33 6.02 11.18 -3.71
CA GLN A 33 6.68 12.44 -3.98
C GLN A 33 7.56 12.90 -2.81
N TYR A 34 7.21 12.54 -1.57
CA TYR A 34 7.94 12.94 -0.35
C TYR A 34 8.86 11.84 0.22
N GLU A 35 8.79 10.62 -0.32
CA GLU A 35 9.38 9.40 0.26
C GLU A 35 10.88 9.45 0.52
N ASN A 36 11.65 10.30 -0.15
CA ASN A 36 13.09 10.46 0.09
C ASN A 36 13.58 11.86 -0.34
N VAL A 37 12.75 12.90 -0.19
CA VAL A 37 13.12 14.23 -0.72
C VAL A 37 14.24 14.87 0.10
N GLN A 38 15.40 15.03 -0.52
CA GLN A 38 16.51 15.88 -0.06
C GLN A 38 16.62 17.20 -0.88
N GLY A 39 15.51 17.72 -1.44
CA GLY A 39 15.55 18.89 -2.33
C GLY A 39 14.19 19.56 -2.62
N ASN A 40 14.09 20.33 -3.71
CA ASN A 40 12.91 21.13 -4.06
C ASN A 40 11.65 20.28 -4.30
N ILE A 41 10.71 20.36 -3.37
CA ILE A 41 9.39 19.77 -3.45
C ILE A 41 8.59 20.46 -4.57
N LYS A 42 8.12 19.69 -5.55
CA LYS A 42 7.19 20.19 -6.59
C LYS A 42 5.76 20.04 -6.09
N TYR A 43 5.16 21.12 -5.62
CA TYR A 43 3.77 21.18 -5.19
C TYR A 43 2.75 20.96 -6.32
N SER A 44 3.18 21.11 -7.58
CA SER A 44 2.37 20.91 -8.79
C SER A 44 2.58 19.54 -9.44
N ALA A 45 3.06 18.54 -8.68
CA ALA A 45 3.26 17.19 -9.22
C ALA A 45 1.90 16.51 -9.53
N PRO A 46 1.84 15.65 -10.57
CA PRO A 46 0.64 14.88 -10.89
C PRO A 46 0.47 13.71 -9.91
N TYR A 47 0.09 14.01 -8.66
CA TYR A 47 -0.01 13.03 -7.57
C TYR A 47 -0.95 11.87 -7.90
N PRO A 48 -2.17 12.07 -8.44
CA PRO A 48 -3.07 10.95 -8.77
C PRO A 48 -2.43 9.97 -9.77
N GLU A 49 -1.77 10.46 -10.81
CA GLU A 49 -1.12 9.62 -11.84
C GLU A 49 0.08 8.87 -11.27
N MET A 50 0.87 9.55 -10.44
CA MET A 50 1.99 8.94 -9.70
C MET A 50 1.50 7.80 -8.82
N GLY A 51 0.45 8.04 -8.04
CA GLY A 51 -0.19 7.06 -7.18
C GLY A 51 -0.76 5.87 -7.92
N LYS A 52 -1.53 6.10 -8.99
CA LYS A 52 -2.06 5.04 -9.88
C LYS A 52 -0.95 4.16 -10.45
N LYS A 53 0.14 4.79 -10.90
CA LYS A 53 1.30 4.07 -11.45
C LYS A 53 2.01 3.25 -10.39
N LEU A 54 2.20 3.81 -9.19
CA LEU A 54 2.82 3.11 -8.07
C LEU A 54 1.94 1.94 -7.62
N TRP A 55 0.64 2.18 -7.44
CA TRP A 55 -0.33 1.15 -7.09
C TRP A 55 -0.33 -0.01 -8.10
N LYS A 56 -0.33 0.30 -9.40
CA LYS A 56 -0.27 -0.73 -10.45
C LYS A 56 0.98 -1.60 -10.37
N ALA A 57 2.13 -1.04 -9.96
CA ALA A 57 3.35 -1.82 -9.76
C ALA A 57 3.24 -2.70 -8.51
N PHE A 58 2.75 -2.14 -7.41
CA PHE A 58 2.54 -2.85 -6.16
C PHE A 58 1.49 -3.96 -6.26
N LYS A 59 0.48 -3.86 -7.12
CA LYS A 59 -0.58 -4.87 -7.22
C LYS A 59 -0.03 -6.29 -7.34
N PHE A 60 0.95 -6.51 -8.20
CA PHE A 60 1.52 -7.84 -8.37
C PHE A 60 2.38 -8.24 -7.18
N GLU A 61 3.26 -7.37 -6.70
CA GLU A 61 4.19 -7.73 -5.63
C GLU A 61 3.48 -7.89 -4.27
N LEU A 62 2.40 -7.15 -4.02
CA LEU A 62 1.55 -7.33 -2.85
C LEU A 62 0.72 -8.61 -2.96
N TYR A 63 0.28 -8.99 -4.15
CA TYR A 63 -0.32 -10.32 -4.35
C TYR A 63 0.68 -11.42 -3.98
N GLU A 64 1.95 -11.29 -4.38
CA GLU A 64 3.00 -12.25 -3.99
C GLU A 64 3.32 -12.23 -2.48
N LEU A 65 3.18 -11.07 -1.83
CA LEU A 65 3.45 -10.92 -0.39
C LEU A 65 2.30 -11.44 0.48
N LEU A 66 1.06 -11.24 0.05
CA LEU A 66 -0.13 -11.44 0.87
C LEU A 66 -0.82 -12.78 0.59
N CYS A 67 -0.64 -13.38 -0.58
CA CYS A 67 -1.45 -14.50 -1.05
C CYS A 67 -0.61 -15.76 -1.33
N ASP A 68 -1.13 -16.91 -0.91
CA ASP A 68 -0.66 -18.20 -1.39
C ASP A 68 -1.19 -18.44 -2.82
N LYS A 69 -0.27 -18.38 -3.79
CA LYS A 69 -0.58 -18.56 -5.22
C LYS A 69 -1.17 -19.94 -5.56
N LYS A 70 -0.84 -20.97 -4.78
CA LYS A 70 -1.34 -22.33 -5.04
C LYS A 70 -2.78 -22.47 -4.58
N GLN A 71 -3.13 -21.81 -3.48
CA GLN A 71 -4.44 -21.93 -2.85
C GLN A 71 -5.41 -20.80 -3.25
N GLY A 72 -4.90 -19.68 -3.78
CA GLY A 72 -5.71 -18.50 -4.08
C GLY A 72 -6.28 -17.83 -2.82
N THR A 73 -5.67 -18.09 -1.67
CA THR A 73 -6.06 -17.61 -0.34
C THR A 73 -4.98 -16.70 0.22
N PRO A 74 -5.29 -15.87 1.23
CA PRO A 74 -4.26 -15.18 2.00
C PRO A 74 -3.30 -16.18 2.65
N HIS A 75 -2.04 -15.80 2.83
CA HIS A 75 -1.11 -16.57 3.67
C HIS A 75 -1.65 -16.74 5.09
N GLU A 76 -1.19 -17.78 5.80
CA GLU A 76 -1.67 -18.14 7.15
C GLU A 76 -1.59 -16.96 8.14
N TRP A 77 -0.45 -16.25 8.17
CA TRP A 77 -0.26 -15.05 9.01
C TRP A 77 -1.29 -13.96 8.71
N LEU A 78 -1.74 -13.85 7.45
CA LEU A 78 -2.73 -12.85 7.06
C LEU A 78 -4.15 -13.35 7.35
N ASN A 79 -4.42 -14.65 7.27
CA ASN A 79 -5.72 -15.22 7.65
C ASN A 79 -6.02 -15.00 9.12
N GLU A 80 -5.03 -15.16 10.01
CA GLU A 80 -5.18 -14.84 11.43
C GLU A 80 -5.62 -13.38 11.63
N LEU A 81 -4.96 -12.45 10.93
CA LEU A 81 -5.30 -11.03 10.99
C LEU A 81 -6.67 -10.68 10.39
N VAL A 82 -7.05 -11.33 9.29
CA VAL A 82 -8.35 -11.15 8.64
C VAL A 82 -9.48 -11.67 9.53
N SER A 83 -9.23 -12.74 10.28
CA SER A 83 -10.20 -13.31 11.24
C SER A 83 -10.29 -12.55 12.56
N GLY A 84 -9.28 -11.72 12.86
CA GLY A 84 -9.19 -10.94 14.08
C GLY A 84 -9.69 -9.50 13.94
N GLU A 85 -9.16 -8.60 14.77
CA GLU A 85 -9.51 -7.18 14.75
C GLU A 85 -8.96 -6.49 13.50
N ILE A 86 -9.81 -5.70 12.85
CA ILE A 86 -9.45 -4.93 11.65
C ILE A 86 -8.23 -4.01 11.86
N ARG A 87 -8.02 -3.53 13.09
CA ARG A 87 -6.83 -2.77 13.49
C ARG A 87 -5.56 -3.58 13.28
N ASN A 88 -5.56 -4.84 13.70
CA ASN A 88 -4.41 -5.74 13.55
C ASN A 88 -4.15 -6.04 12.08
N LEU A 89 -5.19 -6.14 11.25
CA LEU A 89 -5.04 -6.27 9.81
C LEU A 89 -4.34 -5.04 9.18
N VAL A 90 -4.79 -3.83 9.51
CA VAL A 90 -4.19 -2.58 9.03
C VAL A 90 -2.71 -2.50 9.43
N VAL A 91 -2.41 -2.74 10.70
CA VAL A 91 -1.05 -2.69 11.23
C VAL A 91 -0.18 -3.77 10.61
N GLY A 92 -0.67 -5.01 10.52
CA GLY A 92 0.08 -6.13 9.95
C GLY A 92 0.41 -5.94 8.48
N ILE A 93 -0.55 -5.52 7.65
CA ILE A 93 -0.30 -5.23 6.23
C ILE A 93 0.70 -4.08 6.08
N SER A 94 0.52 -2.99 6.81
CA SER A 94 1.41 -1.82 6.72
C SER A 94 2.83 -2.17 7.17
N SER A 95 2.98 -2.94 8.26
CA SER A 95 4.28 -3.42 8.73
C SER A 95 4.95 -4.34 7.72
N ALA A 96 4.21 -5.28 7.12
CA ALA A 96 4.73 -6.15 6.07
C ALA A 96 5.23 -5.36 4.86
N ILE A 97 4.51 -4.31 4.46
CA ILE A 97 4.91 -3.42 3.35
C ILE A 97 6.17 -2.64 3.71
N THR A 98 6.19 -1.97 4.86
CA THR A 98 7.34 -1.21 5.35
C THR A 98 8.59 -2.09 5.41
N ALA A 99 8.48 -3.29 5.99
CA ALA A 99 9.61 -4.22 6.12
C ALA A 99 10.09 -4.78 4.77
N ARG A 100 9.16 -5.08 3.85
CA ARG A 100 9.52 -5.70 2.56
C ARG A 100 10.17 -4.72 1.59
N TYR A 101 9.71 -3.47 1.59
CA TYR A 101 10.07 -2.47 0.58
C TYR A 101 10.93 -1.33 1.11
N GLU A 102 11.22 -1.31 2.42
CA GLU A 102 11.99 -0.25 3.10
C GLU A 102 11.39 1.14 2.85
N VAL A 103 10.06 1.24 2.92
CA VAL A 103 9.31 2.48 2.69
C VAL A 103 8.76 3.08 3.98
N THR A 104 8.51 4.39 4.00
CA THR A 104 7.89 5.08 5.12
C THR A 104 6.39 4.77 5.23
N LEU A 105 5.80 5.11 6.38
CA LEU A 105 4.35 5.05 6.57
C LEU A 105 3.57 5.92 5.56
N GLY A 106 4.21 6.95 4.98
CA GLY A 106 3.60 7.78 3.92
C GLY A 106 3.27 6.99 2.65
N ILE A 107 3.94 5.87 2.40
CA ILE A 107 3.60 4.92 1.33
C ILE A 107 2.84 3.71 1.88
N ALA A 108 3.27 3.16 3.02
CA ALA A 108 2.72 1.91 3.54
C ALA A 108 1.23 2.03 3.91
N VAL A 109 0.81 3.14 4.56
CA VAL A 109 -0.58 3.36 5.00
C VAL A 109 -1.53 3.46 3.79
N PRO A 110 -1.26 4.29 2.75
CA PRO A 110 -2.10 4.29 1.55
C PRO A 110 -2.17 2.95 0.82
N LEU A 111 -1.08 2.19 0.76
CA LEU A 111 -1.09 0.86 0.16
C LEU A 111 -1.95 -0.13 0.96
N ALA A 112 -1.85 -0.13 2.29
CA ALA A 112 -2.70 -0.95 3.14
C ALA A 112 -4.18 -0.59 2.93
N ALA A 113 -4.49 0.71 2.84
CA ALA A 113 -5.83 1.19 2.53
C ALA A 113 -6.36 0.65 1.19
N LEU A 114 -5.54 0.70 0.14
CA LEU A 114 -5.88 0.21 -1.20
C LEU A 114 -6.12 -1.30 -1.21
N VAL A 115 -5.29 -2.08 -0.50
CA VAL A 115 -5.47 -3.53 -0.35
C VAL A 115 -6.79 -3.84 0.36
N ILE A 116 -7.04 -3.19 1.51
CA ILE A 116 -8.24 -3.42 2.31
C ILE A 116 -9.50 -3.04 1.52
N LYS A 117 -9.50 -1.89 0.85
CA LYS A 117 -10.63 -1.43 0.03
C LYS A 117 -10.84 -2.25 -1.24
N SER A 118 -9.79 -2.90 -1.74
CA SER A 118 -9.90 -3.87 -2.84
C SER A 118 -10.47 -5.23 -2.39
N ASN A 119 -10.81 -5.37 -1.10
CA ASN A 119 -11.21 -6.60 -0.43
C ASN A 119 -10.14 -7.69 -0.54
N VAL A 120 -9.33 -7.85 0.50
CA VAL A 120 -8.16 -8.75 0.51
C VAL A 120 -8.49 -10.21 0.13
N LEU A 121 -9.70 -10.69 0.47
CA LEU A 121 -10.15 -12.04 0.09
C LEU A 121 -10.45 -12.15 -1.40
N THR A 122 -10.96 -11.08 -2.02
CA THR A 122 -11.17 -11.00 -3.47
C THR A 122 -9.84 -10.76 -4.19
N TYR A 123 -8.91 -10.07 -3.54
CA TYR A 123 -7.59 -9.77 -4.05
C TYR A 123 -6.78 -11.05 -4.31
N CYS A 124 -6.78 -12.00 -3.38
CA CYS A 124 -6.04 -13.27 -3.56
C CYS A 124 -6.67 -14.24 -4.58
N LYS A 125 -7.95 -14.07 -4.90
CA LYS A 125 -8.63 -14.88 -5.93
C LYS A 125 -8.31 -14.44 -7.36
N ASN A 126 -7.92 -13.18 -7.56
CA ASN A 126 -7.70 -12.60 -8.88
C ASN A 126 -6.27 -12.11 -9.04
N ALA A 127 -5.38 -12.99 -9.51
CA ALA A 127 -3.99 -12.66 -9.74
C ALA A 127 -3.87 -11.45 -10.69
N PRO A 128 -3.28 -10.32 -10.25
CA PRO A 128 -3.10 -9.16 -11.11
C PRO A 128 -2.01 -9.42 -12.15
N LYS A 129 -2.05 -8.68 -13.27
CA LYS A 129 -1.00 -8.76 -14.29
C LYS A 129 0.31 -8.17 -13.75
N LYS A 130 1.41 -8.89 -13.96
CA LYS A 130 2.76 -8.40 -13.63
C LYS A 130 3.03 -7.06 -14.33
N SER A 131 3.46 -6.07 -13.55
CA SER A 131 3.86 -4.77 -14.07
C SER A 131 5.17 -4.88 -14.87
N LYS A 132 5.35 -4.01 -15.87
CA LYS A 132 6.61 -3.90 -16.63
C LYS A 132 7.78 -3.40 -15.77
N LYS A 133 7.48 -2.62 -14.73
CA LYS A 133 8.45 -2.12 -13.75
C LYS A 133 8.10 -2.65 -12.37
N SER A 134 9.10 -3.13 -11.66
CA SER A 134 9.03 -3.48 -10.24
C SER A 134 8.89 -2.23 -9.37
N VAL A 135 8.40 -2.44 -8.14
CA VAL A 135 8.33 -1.43 -7.08
C VAL A 135 9.72 -0.86 -6.82
N ALA A 136 10.73 -1.72 -6.69
CA ALA A 136 12.10 -1.29 -6.43
C ALA A 136 12.64 -0.35 -7.52
N GLU A 137 12.33 -0.60 -8.80
CA GLU A 137 12.73 0.29 -9.90
C GLU A 137 12.02 1.65 -9.84
N ILE A 138 10.76 1.69 -9.41
CA ILE A 138 10.01 2.95 -9.28
C ILE A 138 10.51 3.77 -8.09
N LEU A 139 10.81 3.11 -6.97
CA LEU A 139 11.33 3.77 -5.77
C LEU A 139 12.77 4.24 -5.97
N LYS A 140 13.63 3.46 -6.64
CA LYS A 140 15.02 3.86 -6.96
C LYS A 140 15.11 5.01 -7.95
N GLY A 141 14.19 5.12 -8.91
CA GLY A 141 14.15 6.23 -9.86
C GLY A 141 13.82 7.61 -9.26
N LYS A 142 13.60 7.68 -7.94
CA LYS A 142 13.36 8.91 -7.16
C LYS A 142 14.48 9.24 -6.17
N LYS A 143 15.45 8.33 -5.94
CA LYS A 143 16.70 8.64 -5.25
C LYS A 143 17.62 9.39 -6.19
#